data_AF-A0A954XA80-F1
#
_entry.id   AF-A0A954XA80-F1
#
_cell.length_a   1.000
_cell.length_b   1.000
_cell.length_c   1.000
_cell.angle_alpha   90.00
_cell.angle_beta   90.00
_cell.angle_gamma   90.00
#
_symmetry.space_group_name_H-M   'P 1'
#
loop_
_entity.id
_entity.type
_entity.pdbx_description
1 polymer ?
#
loop_
_entity_poly.entity_id
_entity_poly.type
_entity_poly.pdbx_seq_one_letter_code
_entity_poly.pdbx_strand_id
1 'polypeptide(L)'
;MKITDVQIDGFGVWSGLAIEDLSQEVTVFYGPNEAGKTTLMQFMRTVLYGLSDERRTRYLPPVYGGAPGGLLRMGEDDAMFTVRRRLPEDDDDHSHGHVDVIGHDGRVLGRAQLEALLSGIDESTFNNVFAVGLRELQELNTLNDTDAADQLYKLTTGLDRVSLVDVMRELTASRRRLLGTGENQLSQLGRLMTQRDRLRAEIDDLAQRGQRWAQLSAQTVRLKAEVTEHEEQMRSVERDAKLIETAIVAREPWLERRRVNHKIDELGNIPKLPPDITRQVEDVNQRMVKRREQMGVLRRQLQTIRDEGKAQPINRLLWAAKTRIEAVCEHGPWIASLEDQIRRFEPEVAALEAELHSKYEESGLPSGVKYSELPDLSRRSLNMLRGPAKRIYMEERRLKQIRNEKATVQREANEISKQLVSSLSDLGHEDLDSAMEAVGERLNDLRRRMKLQERLEKMERHRRELED
;
A
#
# COMPACT_ATOMS: atom_id res chain seq x y z
N MET A 1 12.56 -110.82 -31.22
CA MET A 1 11.27 -111.55 -31.18
C MET A 1 11.05 -112.15 -32.56
N LYS A 2 11.00 -113.48 -32.67
CA LYS A 2 10.77 -114.21 -33.93
C LYS A 2 9.56 -115.11 -33.74
N ILE A 3 8.67 -115.20 -34.74
CA ILE A 3 7.49 -116.08 -34.72
C ILE A 3 7.89 -117.41 -35.37
N THR A 4 7.70 -118.52 -34.67
CA THR A 4 8.06 -119.86 -35.15
C THR A 4 6.85 -120.66 -35.60
N ASP A 5 5.75 -120.57 -34.86
CA ASP A 5 4.54 -121.36 -35.11
C ASP A 5 3.30 -120.48 -35.00
N VAL A 6 2.31 -120.77 -35.85
CA VAL A 6 1.02 -120.08 -35.89
C VAL A 6 -0.08 -121.12 -35.90
N GLN A 7 -0.96 -121.08 -34.90
CA GLN A 7 -2.14 -121.92 -34.84
C GLN A 7 -3.38 -121.04 -34.71
N ILE A 8 -4.34 -121.25 -35.60
CA ILE A 8 -5.63 -120.56 -35.66
C ILE A 8 -6.71 -121.57 -35.34
N ASP A 9 -7.39 -121.38 -34.21
CA ASP A 9 -8.54 -122.21 -33.84
C ASP A 9 -9.77 -121.78 -34.65
N GLY A 10 -10.00 -120.46 -34.77
CA GLY A 10 -11.01 -119.86 -35.65
C GLY A 10 -10.81 -118.34 -35.81
N PHE A 11 -10.62 -117.86 -37.05
CA PHE A 11 -10.49 -116.43 -37.37
C PHE A 11 -10.75 -116.14 -38.86
N GLY A 12 -11.79 -115.36 -39.17
CA GLY A 12 -12.17 -115.03 -40.54
C GLY A 12 -12.46 -116.28 -41.38
N VAL A 13 -11.67 -116.50 -42.43
CA VAL A 13 -11.79 -117.67 -43.33
C VAL A 13 -11.04 -118.92 -42.84
N TRP A 14 -10.31 -118.83 -41.73
CA TRP A 14 -9.50 -119.94 -41.20
C TRP A 14 -10.19 -120.61 -40.02
N SER A 15 -10.18 -121.95 -40.02
CA SER A 15 -10.65 -122.81 -38.91
C SER A 15 -9.68 -124.00 -38.79
N GLY A 16 -9.07 -124.17 -37.62
CA GLY A 16 -8.12 -125.27 -37.34
C GLY A 16 -6.84 -125.25 -38.19
N LEU A 17 -6.32 -124.08 -38.54
CA LEU A 17 -5.07 -123.96 -39.30
C LEU A 17 -3.87 -124.05 -38.35
N ALA A 18 -2.94 -124.98 -38.60
CA ALA A 18 -1.65 -125.04 -37.92
C ALA A 18 -0.52 -124.88 -38.94
N ILE A 19 0.35 -123.91 -38.70
CA ILE A 19 1.59 -123.67 -39.45
C ILE A 19 2.74 -123.84 -38.47
N GLU A 20 3.51 -124.89 -38.67
CA GLU A 20 4.66 -125.25 -37.85
C GLU A 20 5.96 -124.95 -38.62
N ASP A 21 7.06 -124.71 -37.89
CA ASP A 21 8.41 -124.55 -38.44
C ASP A 21 8.57 -123.42 -39.48
N LEU A 22 8.13 -122.19 -39.13
CA LEU A 22 8.45 -121.01 -39.94
C LEU A 22 9.97 -120.78 -40.02
N SER A 23 10.46 -120.45 -41.23
CA SER A 23 11.89 -120.18 -41.46
C SER A 23 12.37 -118.98 -40.64
N GLN A 24 13.57 -119.10 -40.06
CA GLN A 24 14.20 -118.02 -39.29
C GLN A 24 14.70 -116.85 -40.16
N GLU A 25 14.78 -117.03 -41.48
CA GLU A 25 15.26 -115.99 -42.41
C GLU A 25 14.10 -115.30 -43.12
N VAL A 26 13.46 -116.00 -44.06
CA VAL A 26 12.36 -115.46 -44.87
C VAL A 26 11.31 -116.55 -45.08
N THR A 27 10.05 -116.21 -44.80
CA THR A 27 8.89 -117.05 -45.11
C THR A 27 7.96 -116.32 -46.07
N VAL A 28 7.56 -116.98 -47.16
CA VAL A 28 6.68 -116.42 -48.19
C VAL A 28 5.36 -117.18 -48.23
N PHE A 29 4.26 -116.49 -47.89
CA PHE A 29 2.91 -117.03 -48.03
C PHE A 29 2.34 -116.69 -49.42
N TYR A 30 2.13 -117.71 -50.26
CA TYR A 30 1.59 -117.54 -51.61
C TYR A 30 0.26 -118.29 -51.79
N GLY A 31 -0.55 -117.85 -52.75
CA GLY A 31 -1.87 -118.40 -53.03
C GLY A 31 -2.70 -117.47 -53.91
N PRO A 32 -3.89 -117.90 -54.38
CA PRO A 32 -4.79 -117.05 -55.15
C PRO A 32 -5.22 -115.81 -54.35
N ASN A 33 -5.81 -114.83 -55.06
CA ASN A 33 -6.49 -113.72 -54.38
C ASN A 33 -7.61 -114.28 -53.50
N GLU A 34 -7.87 -113.60 -52.38
CA GLU A 34 -8.90 -114.00 -51.40
C GLU A 34 -8.62 -115.31 -50.66
N ALA A 35 -7.46 -115.94 -50.85
CA ALA A 35 -7.04 -117.14 -50.11
C ALA A 35 -6.74 -116.92 -48.61
N GLY A 36 -7.07 -115.76 -48.04
CA GLY A 36 -6.88 -115.50 -46.60
C GLY A 36 -5.47 -115.04 -46.17
N LYS A 37 -4.59 -114.66 -47.09
CA LYS A 37 -3.23 -114.15 -46.78
C LYS A 37 -3.25 -112.91 -45.87
N THR A 38 -4.08 -111.92 -46.21
CA THR A 38 -4.27 -110.72 -45.37
C THR A 38 -4.92 -111.07 -44.03
N THR A 39 -5.81 -112.07 -44.02
CA THR A 39 -6.47 -112.58 -42.80
C THR A 39 -5.45 -113.19 -41.84
N LEU A 40 -4.44 -113.92 -42.33
CA LEU A 40 -3.33 -114.44 -41.54
C LEU A 40 -2.50 -113.32 -40.89
N MET A 41 -2.19 -112.26 -41.65
CA MET A 41 -1.48 -111.09 -41.10
C MET A 41 -2.30 -110.40 -39.99
N GLN A 42 -3.61 -110.22 -40.19
CA GLN A 42 -4.48 -109.60 -39.19
C GLN A 42 -4.68 -110.51 -37.96
N PHE A 43 -4.67 -111.83 -38.13
CA PHE A 43 -4.65 -112.77 -37.02
C PHE A 43 -3.42 -112.56 -36.13
N MET A 44 -2.22 -112.51 -36.74
CA MET A 44 -0.97 -112.27 -35.98
C MET A 44 -1.04 -110.96 -35.20
N ARG A 45 -1.52 -109.88 -35.82
CA ARG A 45 -1.73 -108.58 -35.14
C ARG A 45 -2.73 -108.68 -33.99
N THR A 46 -3.82 -109.44 -34.18
CA THR A 46 -4.84 -109.67 -33.16
C THR A 46 -4.28 -110.40 -31.95
N VAL A 47 -3.44 -111.42 -32.15
CA VAL A 47 -2.83 -112.14 -31.02
C VAL A 47 -1.87 -111.23 -30.25
N LEU A 48 -1.08 -110.41 -30.94
CA LEU A 48 -0.10 -109.51 -30.31
C LEU A 48 -0.74 -108.32 -29.59
N TYR A 49 -1.56 -107.53 -30.28
CA TYR A 49 -2.07 -106.25 -29.76
C TYR A 49 -3.53 -106.31 -29.29
N GLY A 50 -4.26 -107.32 -29.75
CA GLY A 50 -5.66 -107.52 -29.41
C GLY A 50 -6.62 -107.22 -30.55
N LEU A 51 -7.88 -107.47 -30.24
CA LEU A 51 -8.98 -107.27 -31.15
C LEU A 51 -9.37 -105.79 -31.15
N SER A 52 -9.31 -105.16 -32.33
CA SER A 52 -9.87 -103.84 -32.58
C SER A 52 -11.29 -103.97 -33.16
N ASP A 53 -12.12 -102.93 -33.04
CA ASP A 53 -13.51 -102.95 -33.52
C ASP A 53 -13.61 -103.25 -35.03
N GLU A 54 -12.66 -102.73 -35.83
CA GLU A 54 -12.58 -103.03 -37.25
C GLU A 54 -12.29 -104.51 -37.52
N ARG A 55 -11.38 -105.12 -36.74
CA ARG A 55 -11.05 -106.54 -36.89
C ARG A 55 -12.18 -107.43 -36.42
N ARG A 56 -12.86 -107.05 -35.33
CA ARG A 56 -14.04 -107.76 -34.80
C ARG A 56 -15.12 -107.86 -35.87
N THR A 57 -15.51 -106.71 -36.43
CA THR A 57 -16.57 -106.63 -37.45
C THR A 57 -16.25 -107.44 -38.71
N ARG A 58 -14.96 -107.57 -39.05
CA ARG A 58 -14.53 -108.17 -40.32
C ARG A 58 -14.16 -109.64 -40.24
N TYR A 59 -13.67 -110.12 -39.10
CA TYR A 59 -13.08 -111.44 -38.96
C TYR A 59 -13.80 -112.34 -37.93
N LEU A 60 -14.82 -111.82 -37.23
CA LEU A 60 -15.65 -112.59 -36.30
C LEU A 60 -17.14 -112.48 -36.65
N PRO A 61 -17.94 -113.53 -36.38
CA PRO A 61 -17.49 -114.89 -36.03
C PRO A 61 -16.78 -115.58 -37.21
N PRO A 62 -15.94 -116.61 -36.97
CA PRO A 62 -15.26 -117.35 -38.03
C PRO A 62 -16.24 -117.96 -39.03
N VAL A 63 -16.01 -117.77 -40.33
CA VAL A 63 -16.93 -118.15 -41.42
C VAL A 63 -17.17 -119.66 -41.49
N TYR A 64 -16.14 -120.46 -41.17
CA TYR A 64 -16.19 -121.92 -41.23
C TYR A 64 -16.24 -122.59 -39.86
N GLY A 65 -16.60 -121.84 -38.80
CA GLY A 65 -16.63 -122.34 -37.42
C GLY A 65 -15.25 -122.36 -36.74
N GLY A 66 -15.20 -122.93 -35.54
CA GLY A 66 -14.02 -122.94 -34.68
C GLY A 66 -14.11 -121.93 -33.54
N ALA A 67 -13.42 -122.20 -32.43
CA ALA A 67 -13.38 -121.30 -31.27
C ALA A 67 -12.62 -120.01 -31.65
N PRO A 68 -13.20 -118.81 -31.44
CA PRO A 68 -12.54 -117.55 -31.77
C PRO A 68 -11.18 -117.39 -31.08
N GLY A 69 -10.12 -117.33 -31.87
CA GLY A 69 -8.76 -117.13 -31.39
C GLY A 69 -7.75 -118.15 -31.90
N GLY A 70 -6.67 -118.29 -31.13
CA GLY A 70 -5.56 -119.18 -31.45
C GLY A 70 -4.30 -118.80 -30.68
N LEU A 71 -3.14 -119.27 -31.16
CA LEU A 71 -1.86 -119.04 -30.52
C LEU A 71 -0.74 -118.74 -31.52
N LEU A 72 0.24 -117.99 -31.03
CA LEU A 72 1.53 -117.77 -31.68
C LEU A 72 2.62 -118.32 -30.77
N ARG A 73 3.52 -119.13 -31.31
CA ARG A 73 4.76 -119.47 -30.63
C ARG A 73 5.88 -118.58 -31.13
N MET A 74 6.61 -117.99 -30.19
CA MET A 74 7.61 -116.97 -30.46
C MET A 74 8.78 -117.13 -29.51
N GLY A 75 10.00 -116.98 -30.01
CA GLY A 75 11.20 -117.14 -29.21
C GLY A 75 12.41 -117.49 -30.04
N GLU A 76 13.53 -117.72 -29.35
CA GLU A 76 14.79 -118.20 -29.91
C GLU A 76 15.34 -119.23 -28.91
N ASP A 77 15.72 -120.40 -29.42
CA ASP A 77 16.27 -121.54 -28.68
C ASP A 77 15.56 -121.86 -27.34
N ASP A 78 16.17 -121.48 -26.21
CA ASP A 78 15.78 -121.84 -24.84
C ASP A 78 14.70 -120.91 -24.24
N ALA A 79 14.31 -119.85 -24.97
CA ALA A 79 13.35 -118.83 -24.51
C ALA A 79 12.07 -118.82 -25.36
N MET A 80 11.42 -119.98 -25.48
CA MET A 80 10.18 -120.14 -26.24
C MET A 80 8.95 -119.76 -25.41
N PHE A 81 8.12 -118.87 -25.96
CA PHE A 81 6.86 -118.44 -25.38
C PHE A 81 5.70 -118.78 -26.31
N THR A 82 4.61 -119.26 -25.75
CA THR A 82 3.34 -119.47 -26.47
C THR A 82 2.35 -118.41 -26.03
N VAL A 83 2.01 -117.48 -26.93
CA VAL A 83 1.00 -116.45 -26.68
C VAL A 83 -0.32 -116.94 -27.25
N ARG A 84 -1.25 -117.31 -26.37
CA ARG A 84 -2.59 -117.75 -26.74
C ARG A 84 -3.59 -116.65 -26.43
N ARG A 85 -4.40 -116.26 -27.43
CA ARG A 85 -5.48 -115.29 -27.25
C ARG A 85 -6.81 -115.95 -27.57
N ARG A 86 -7.72 -115.95 -26.59
CA ARG A 86 -9.11 -116.39 -26.73
C ARG A 86 -10.00 -115.16 -26.85
N LEU A 87 -10.83 -115.13 -27.89
CA LEU A 87 -11.75 -114.04 -28.15
C LEU A 87 -13.14 -114.46 -27.64
N PRO A 88 -13.91 -113.56 -27.00
CA PRO A 88 -15.26 -113.89 -26.55
C PRO A 88 -16.16 -114.23 -27.75
N GLU A 89 -17.06 -115.20 -27.55
CA GLU A 89 -18.08 -115.58 -28.55
C GLU A 89 -19.26 -114.60 -28.58
N ASP A 90 -19.49 -113.85 -27.49
CA ASP A 90 -20.58 -112.90 -27.35
C ASP A 90 -20.22 -111.50 -27.90
N ASP A 91 -21.14 -110.90 -28.65
CA ASP A 91 -20.95 -109.64 -29.39
C ASP A 91 -20.93 -108.37 -28.51
N ASP A 92 -21.33 -108.49 -27.23
CA ASP A 92 -21.54 -107.33 -26.33
C ASP A 92 -20.30 -106.88 -25.53
N ASP A 93 -19.25 -107.69 -25.45
CA ASP A 93 -18.06 -107.34 -24.66
C ASP A 93 -16.97 -106.76 -25.55
N HIS A 94 -16.73 -105.44 -25.52
CA HIS A 94 -15.60 -104.75 -26.18
C HIS A 94 -14.23 -105.09 -25.53
N SER A 95 -14.04 -106.33 -25.11
CA SER A 95 -12.78 -106.78 -24.54
C SER A 95 -11.78 -107.13 -25.65
N HIS A 96 -10.51 -106.81 -25.42
CA HIS A 96 -9.42 -107.12 -26.35
C HIS A 96 -9.11 -108.64 -26.46
N GLY A 97 -9.95 -109.51 -25.91
CA GLY A 97 -9.69 -110.93 -25.74
C GLY A 97 -8.80 -111.26 -24.55
N HIS A 98 -8.99 -112.45 -23.98
CA HIS A 98 -8.17 -112.95 -22.88
C HIS A 98 -6.85 -113.50 -23.43
N VAL A 99 -5.72 -113.06 -22.85
CA VAL A 99 -4.37 -113.46 -23.27
C VAL A 99 -3.70 -114.29 -22.18
N ASP A 100 -3.23 -115.47 -22.58
CA ASP A 100 -2.35 -116.31 -21.77
C ASP A 100 -0.97 -116.33 -22.46
N VAL A 101 0.09 -115.88 -21.78
CA VAL A 101 1.47 -116.14 -22.23
C VAL A 101 1.99 -117.35 -21.47
N ILE A 102 2.38 -118.40 -22.15
CA ILE A 102 2.87 -119.64 -21.54
C ILE A 102 4.37 -119.72 -21.82
N GLY A 103 5.19 -119.75 -20.77
CA GLY A 103 6.63 -119.94 -20.90
C GLY A 103 7.02 -121.39 -21.21
N HIS A 104 8.30 -121.63 -21.49
CA HIS A 104 8.84 -122.98 -21.75
C HIS A 104 8.54 -123.97 -20.60
N ASP A 105 8.54 -123.50 -19.35
CA ASP A 105 8.24 -124.29 -18.14
C ASP A 105 6.73 -124.62 -17.96
N GLY A 106 5.87 -124.24 -18.91
CA GLY A 106 4.41 -124.42 -18.83
C GLY A 106 3.69 -123.45 -17.88
N ARG A 107 4.41 -122.49 -17.28
CA ARG A 107 3.82 -121.46 -16.40
C ARG A 107 3.11 -120.38 -17.21
N VAL A 108 1.92 -119.99 -16.76
CA VAL A 108 1.16 -118.86 -17.32
C VAL A 108 1.71 -117.55 -16.74
N LEU A 109 2.35 -116.77 -17.61
CA LEU A 109 2.87 -115.44 -17.39
C LEU A 109 1.81 -114.45 -17.95
N GLY A 110 1.34 -113.51 -17.14
CA GLY A 110 0.24 -112.61 -17.54
C GLY A 110 0.63 -111.60 -18.64
N ARG A 111 -0.27 -110.64 -18.89
CA ARG A 111 -0.12 -109.58 -19.92
C ARG A 111 1.19 -108.77 -19.83
N ALA A 112 1.72 -108.52 -18.64
CA ALA A 112 2.97 -107.79 -18.46
C ALA A 112 4.17 -108.46 -19.17
N GLN A 113 4.16 -109.79 -19.28
CA GLN A 113 5.20 -110.52 -20.00
C GLN A 113 5.08 -110.30 -21.52
N LEU A 114 3.86 -110.18 -22.04
CA LEU A 114 3.64 -109.86 -23.46
C LEU A 114 4.19 -108.47 -23.79
N GLU A 115 3.94 -107.47 -22.94
CA GLU A 115 4.45 -106.10 -23.13
C GLU A 115 5.99 -106.05 -23.08
N ALA A 116 6.61 -106.88 -22.23
CA ALA A 116 8.05 -107.07 -22.20
C ALA A 116 8.58 -107.77 -23.48
N LEU A 117 7.88 -108.79 -24.00
CA LEU A 117 8.23 -109.47 -25.25
C LEU A 117 8.15 -108.52 -26.47
N LEU A 118 7.18 -107.62 -26.45
CA LEU A 118 7.00 -106.57 -27.46
C LEU A 118 7.97 -105.38 -27.28
N SER A 119 8.81 -105.39 -26.23
CA SER A 119 9.76 -104.32 -25.92
C SER A 119 9.13 -102.92 -25.86
N GLY A 120 7.85 -102.81 -25.48
CA GLY A 120 7.13 -101.54 -25.45
C GLY A 120 6.75 -100.95 -26.82
N ILE A 121 6.85 -101.73 -27.90
CA ILE A 121 6.36 -101.33 -29.23
C ILE A 121 4.83 -101.39 -29.20
N ASP A 122 4.17 -100.28 -29.54
CA ASP A 122 2.72 -100.20 -29.65
C ASP A 122 2.23 -100.69 -31.04
N GLU A 123 0.91 -100.91 -31.15
CA GLU A 123 0.30 -101.42 -32.37
C GLU A 123 0.52 -100.48 -33.57
N SER A 124 0.46 -99.17 -33.35
CA SER A 124 0.70 -98.16 -34.38
C SER A 124 2.12 -98.22 -34.93
N THR A 125 3.12 -98.31 -34.05
CA THR A 125 4.53 -98.42 -34.42
C THR A 125 4.79 -99.72 -35.14
N PHE A 126 4.20 -100.83 -34.69
CA PHE A 126 4.30 -102.11 -35.38
C PHE A 126 3.74 -102.06 -36.80
N ASN A 127 2.56 -101.47 -36.98
CA ASN A 127 1.92 -101.33 -38.29
C ASN A 127 2.71 -100.41 -39.24
N ASN A 128 3.22 -99.29 -38.73
CA ASN A 128 3.85 -98.26 -39.56
C ASN A 128 5.32 -98.55 -39.88
N VAL A 129 6.03 -99.27 -39.00
CA VAL A 129 7.48 -99.51 -39.14
C VAL A 129 7.80 -100.95 -39.54
N PHE A 130 7.16 -101.94 -38.88
CA PHE A 130 7.53 -103.35 -39.02
C PHE A 130 6.62 -104.15 -39.96
N ALA A 131 5.39 -103.69 -40.19
CA ALA A 131 4.39 -104.39 -40.99
C ALA A 131 3.83 -103.49 -42.11
N VAL A 132 4.71 -103.12 -43.04
CA VAL A 132 4.38 -102.29 -44.21
C VAL A 132 3.39 -103.01 -45.12
N GLY A 133 2.16 -102.52 -45.17
CA GLY A 133 1.13 -102.98 -46.09
C GLY A 133 1.10 -102.18 -47.39
N LEU A 134 0.15 -102.53 -48.27
CA LEU A 134 0.00 -101.88 -49.57
C LEU A 134 -0.51 -100.43 -49.46
N ARG A 135 -1.34 -100.13 -48.44
CA ARG A 135 -1.88 -98.78 -48.22
C ARG A 135 -0.80 -97.82 -47.75
N GLU A 136 0.04 -98.27 -46.83
CA GLU A 136 1.14 -97.50 -46.25
C GLU A 136 2.19 -97.13 -47.33
N LEU A 137 2.47 -98.05 -48.27
CA LEU A 137 3.32 -97.78 -49.43
C LEU A 137 2.71 -96.77 -50.42
N GLN A 138 1.39 -96.73 -50.54
CA GLN A 138 0.69 -95.76 -51.40
C GLN A 138 0.69 -94.36 -50.78
N GLU A 139 0.54 -94.25 -49.46
CA GLU A 139 0.59 -92.96 -48.75
C GLU A 139 1.99 -92.32 -48.83
N LEU A 140 3.05 -93.12 -48.69
CA LEU A 140 4.43 -92.63 -48.82
C LEU A 140 4.78 -92.12 -50.23
N ASN A 141 4.15 -92.67 -51.28
CA ASN A 141 4.40 -92.29 -52.67
C ASN A 141 3.72 -90.99 -53.12
N THR A 142 2.84 -90.40 -52.30
CA THR A 142 2.10 -89.18 -52.66
C THR A 142 2.70 -87.88 -52.12
N LEU A 143 3.79 -87.96 -51.34
CA LEU A 143 4.45 -86.82 -50.68
C LEU A 143 5.68 -86.33 -51.49
N ASN A 144 5.88 -85.00 -51.55
CA ASN A 144 7.08 -84.38 -52.16
C ASN A 144 8.35 -84.78 -51.39
N ASP A 145 9.52 -84.83 -52.06
CA ASP A 145 10.79 -85.32 -51.48
C ASP A 145 11.17 -84.73 -50.10
N THR A 146 10.91 -83.43 -49.86
CA THR A 146 11.14 -82.78 -48.55
C THR A 146 10.11 -83.18 -47.49
N ASP A 147 8.84 -83.32 -47.89
CA ASP A 147 7.76 -83.70 -46.97
C ASP A 147 7.85 -85.20 -46.63
N ALA A 148 8.29 -86.04 -47.58
CA ALA A 148 8.57 -87.45 -47.38
C ALA A 148 9.76 -87.66 -46.42
N ALA A 149 10.84 -86.87 -46.56
CA ALA A 149 11.96 -86.90 -45.62
C ALA A 149 11.54 -86.48 -44.21
N ASP A 150 10.71 -85.44 -44.08
CA ASP A 150 10.17 -84.99 -42.80
C ASP A 150 9.23 -86.03 -42.17
N GLN A 151 8.41 -86.72 -42.97
CA GLN A 151 7.52 -87.77 -42.51
C GLN A 151 8.29 -89.03 -42.07
N LEU A 152 9.33 -89.41 -42.82
CA LEU A 152 10.26 -90.46 -42.41
C LEU A 152 10.96 -90.11 -41.11
N TYR A 153 11.44 -88.87 -40.95
CA TYR A 153 12.03 -88.41 -39.69
C TYR A 153 11.05 -88.50 -38.51
N LYS A 154 9.79 -88.09 -38.70
CA LYS A 154 8.72 -88.21 -37.70
C LYS A 154 8.41 -89.67 -37.32
N LEU A 155 8.42 -90.57 -38.31
CA LEU A 155 8.24 -92.01 -38.09
C LEU A 155 9.43 -92.64 -37.35
N THR A 156 10.64 -92.16 -37.61
CA THR A 156 11.88 -92.73 -37.04
C THR A 156 12.18 -92.22 -35.63
N THR A 157 11.74 -91.01 -35.27
CA THR A 157 12.01 -90.40 -33.95
C THR A 157 10.99 -90.72 -32.86
N GLY A 158 9.98 -91.54 -33.18
CA GLY A 158 8.91 -91.90 -32.25
C GLY A 158 7.88 -90.78 -32.16
N LEU A 159 6.61 -91.13 -32.36
CA LEU A 159 5.47 -90.20 -32.40
C LEU A 159 5.22 -89.44 -31.08
N ASP A 160 5.97 -89.71 -30.03
CA ASP A 160 5.56 -89.38 -28.66
C ASP A 160 6.16 -88.08 -28.08
N ARG A 161 7.07 -87.37 -28.77
CA ARG A 161 7.60 -86.09 -28.25
C ARG A 161 7.87 -85.08 -29.35
N VAL A 162 6.99 -84.08 -29.44
CA VAL A 162 7.14 -82.76 -30.09
C VAL A 162 8.14 -82.73 -31.25
N SER A 163 7.63 -82.66 -32.48
CA SER A 163 8.49 -82.53 -33.66
C SER A 163 9.42 -81.31 -33.53
N LEU A 164 10.72 -81.56 -33.49
CA LEU A 164 11.76 -80.52 -33.45
C LEU A 164 11.62 -79.54 -34.64
N VAL A 165 11.10 -80.03 -35.76
CA VAL A 165 10.84 -79.24 -36.97
C VAL A 165 9.77 -78.18 -36.72
N ASP A 166 8.68 -78.55 -36.04
CA ASP A 166 7.59 -77.62 -35.71
C ASP A 166 8.08 -76.54 -34.73
N VAL A 167 8.89 -76.93 -33.73
CA VAL A 167 9.51 -75.99 -32.78
C VAL A 167 10.44 -75.00 -33.48
N MET A 168 11.29 -75.50 -34.40
CA MET A 168 12.19 -74.65 -35.17
C MET A 168 11.44 -73.69 -36.09
N ARG A 169 10.33 -74.14 -36.69
CA ARG A 169 9.47 -73.32 -37.53
C ARG A 169 8.78 -72.23 -36.72
N GLU A 170 8.26 -72.56 -35.54
CA GLU A 170 7.62 -71.62 -34.63
C GLU A 170 8.60 -70.58 -34.06
N LEU A 171 9.81 -70.99 -33.69
CA LEU A 171 10.90 -70.09 -33.28
C LEU A 171 11.28 -69.12 -34.40
N THR A 172 11.38 -69.61 -35.63
CA THR A 172 11.72 -68.77 -36.79
C THR A 172 10.61 -67.78 -37.10
N ALA A 173 9.35 -68.21 -37.03
CA ALA A 173 8.18 -67.35 -37.20
C ALA A 173 8.11 -66.28 -36.10
N SER A 174 8.34 -66.66 -34.84
CA SER A 174 8.36 -65.77 -33.68
C SER A 174 9.47 -64.73 -33.78
N ARG A 175 10.68 -65.15 -34.18
CA ARG A 175 11.80 -64.23 -34.44
C ARG A 175 11.46 -63.24 -35.55
N ARG A 176 10.85 -63.68 -36.65
CA ARG A 176 10.42 -62.78 -37.73
C ARG A 176 9.32 -61.80 -37.26
N ARG A 177 8.38 -62.24 -36.43
CA ARG A 177 7.33 -61.35 -35.88
C ARG A 177 7.91 -60.28 -34.94
N LEU A 178 8.81 -60.68 -34.04
CA LEU A 178 9.36 -59.79 -33.01
C LEU A 178 10.48 -58.89 -33.53
N LEU A 179 11.35 -59.41 -34.39
CA LEU A 179 12.60 -58.76 -34.81
C LEU A 179 12.73 -58.61 -36.33
N GLY A 180 11.84 -59.19 -37.13
CA GLY A 180 11.96 -59.17 -38.58
C GLY A 180 11.86 -57.75 -39.14
N THR A 181 12.94 -57.32 -39.77
CA THR A 181 13.01 -56.08 -40.56
C THR A 181 12.63 -56.42 -42.00
N GLY A 182 11.33 -56.52 -42.28
CA GLY A 182 10.85 -56.55 -43.67
C GLY A 182 10.75 -55.13 -44.20
N GLU A 183 11.10 -54.91 -45.47
CA GLU A 183 11.20 -53.58 -46.12
C GLU A 183 9.95 -52.69 -45.97
N ASN A 184 8.78 -53.25 -45.62
CA ASN A 184 7.53 -52.49 -45.49
C ASN A 184 6.75 -52.70 -44.18
N GLN A 185 7.24 -53.48 -43.22
CA GLN A 185 6.57 -53.64 -41.92
C GLN A 185 7.57 -53.62 -40.76
N LEU A 186 7.46 -52.57 -39.95
CA LEU A 186 8.14 -52.49 -38.64
C LEU A 186 7.75 -53.72 -37.80
N SER A 187 8.76 -54.41 -37.30
CA SER A 187 8.63 -55.49 -36.32
C SER A 187 7.82 -55.03 -35.11
N GLN A 188 7.23 -55.97 -34.38
CA GLN A 188 6.44 -55.64 -33.18
C GLN A 188 7.27 -54.81 -32.18
N LEU A 189 8.56 -55.13 -32.03
CA LEU A 189 9.47 -54.37 -31.18
C LEU A 189 9.76 -52.97 -31.76
N GLY A 190 9.91 -52.84 -33.08
CA GLY A 190 10.07 -51.54 -33.75
C GLY A 190 8.85 -50.64 -33.57
N ARG A 191 7.63 -51.19 -33.65
CA ARG A 191 6.39 -50.45 -33.35
C ARG A 191 6.34 -49.98 -31.89
N LEU A 192 6.70 -50.84 -30.95
CA LEU A 192 6.75 -50.47 -29.53
C LEU A 192 7.83 -49.43 -29.23
N MET A 193 9.00 -49.50 -29.88
CA MET A 193 10.05 -48.50 -29.74
C MET A 193 9.62 -47.14 -30.30
N THR A 194 9.05 -47.11 -31.51
CA THR A 194 8.52 -45.86 -32.08
C THR A 194 7.37 -45.28 -31.26
N GLN A 195 6.50 -46.12 -30.69
CA GLN A 195 5.45 -45.67 -29.78
C GLN A 195 6.03 -45.11 -28.47
N ARG A 196 7.05 -45.76 -27.90
CA ARG A 196 7.77 -45.26 -26.72
C ARG A 196 8.38 -43.88 -27.00
N ASP A 197 9.03 -43.72 -28.15
CA ASP A 197 9.70 -42.48 -28.50
C ASP A 197 8.69 -41.34 -28.73
N ARG A 198 7.53 -41.63 -29.34
CA ARG A 198 6.40 -40.68 -29.41
C ARG A 198 5.89 -40.28 -28.03
N LEU A 199 5.64 -41.26 -27.14
CA LEU A 199 5.14 -40.99 -25.79
C LEU A 199 6.15 -40.17 -24.98
N ARG A 200 7.46 -40.42 -25.14
CA ARG A 200 8.51 -39.61 -24.51
C ARG A 200 8.47 -38.17 -25.00
N ALA A 201 8.38 -37.95 -26.32
CA ALA A 201 8.28 -36.60 -26.87
C ALA A 201 7.03 -35.85 -26.38
N GLU A 202 5.91 -36.56 -26.23
CA GLU A 202 4.66 -35.98 -25.69
C GLU A 202 4.78 -35.64 -24.20
N ILE A 203 5.44 -36.49 -23.40
CA ILE A 203 5.75 -36.18 -21.99
C ILE A 203 6.64 -34.94 -21.90
N ASP A 204 7.68 -34.83 -22.73
CA ASP A 204 8.59 -33.69 -22.73
C ASP A 204 7.87 -32.40 -23.13
N ASP A 205 7.00 -32.42 -24.13
CA ASP A 205 6.16 -31.26 -24.51
C ASP A 205 5.19 -30.87 -23.38
N LEU A 206 4.52 -31.84 -22.75
CA LEU A 206 3.66 -31.58 -21.60
C LEU A 206 4.43 -31.00 -20.41
N ALA A 207 5.65 -31.47 -20.16
CA ALA A 207 6.51 -30.94 -19.11
C ALA A 207 6.93 -29.49 -19.41
N GLN A 208 7.29 -29.17 -20.65
CA GLN A 208 7.59 -27.80 -21.08
C GLN A 208 6.36 -26.87 -20.94
N ARG A 209 5.18 -27.36 -21.34
CA ARG A 209 3.91 -26.62 -21.14
C ARG A 209 3.62 -26.39 -19.65
N GLY A 210 3.89 -27.38 -18.80
CA GLY A 210 3.78 -27.26 -17.34
C GLY A 210 4.70 -26.18 -16.77
N GLN A 211 5.97 -26.15 -17.19
CA GLN A 211 6.91 -25.09 -16.80
C GLN A 211 6.44 -23.71 -17.28
N ARG A 212 5.96 -23.61 -18.54
CA ARG A 212 5.44 -22.35 -19.08
C ARG A 212 4.19 -21.88 -18.33
N TRP A 213 3.30 -22.80 -17.95
CA TRP A 213 2.14 -22.47 -17.13
C TRP A 213 2.56 -21.96 -15.74
N ALA A 214 3.55 -22.60 -15.10
CA ALA A 214 4.06 -22.14 -13.81
C ALA A 214 4.66 -20.73 -13.90
N GLN A 215 5.41 -20.43 -14.97
CA GLN A 215 5.94 -19.08 -15.24
C GLN A 215 4.82 -18.06 -15.45
N LEU A 216 3.82 -18.38 -16.27
CA LEU A 216 2.67 -17.50 -16.52
C LEU A 216 1.83 -17.27 -15.25
N SER A 217 1.64 -18.31 -14.44
CA SER A 217 0.94 -18.22 -13.16
C SER A 217 1.68 -17.29 -12.19
N ALA A 218 3.00 -17.44 -12.07
CA ALA A 218 3.83 -16.54 -11.26
C ALA A 218 3.79 -15.09 -11.77
N GLN A 219 3.84 -14.89 -13.10
CA GLN A 219 3.68 -13.56 -13.70
C GLN A 219 2.30 -12.97 -13.39
N THR A 220 1.24 -13.77 -13.47
CA THR A 220 -0.13 -13.31 -13.18
C THR A 220 -0.28 -12.88 -11.72
N VAL A 221 0.31 -13.64 -10.78
CA VAL A 221 0.32 -13.27 -9.35
C VAL A 221 1.09 -11.96 -9.14
N ARG A 222 2.25 -11.81 -9.77
CA ARG A 222 3.05 -10.58 -9.70
C ARG A 222 2.31 -9.37 -10.26
N LEU A 223 1.74 -9.50 -11.47
CA LEU A 223 0.97 -8.44 -12.11
C LEU A 223 -0.25 -8.04 -11.29
N LYS A 224 -0.94 -9.01 -10.65
CA LYS A 224 -2.04 -8.70 -9.74
C LYS A 224 -1.57 -7.91 -8.52
N ALA A 225 -0.41 -8.25 -7.95
CA ALA A 225 0.17 -7.49 -6.83
C ALA A 225 0.52 -6.06 -7.26
N GLU A 226 1.17 -5.88 -8.42
CA GLU A 226 1.49 -4.56 -9.00
C GLU A 226 0.22 -3.73 -9.26
N VAL A 227 -0.85 -4.35 -9.78
CA VAL A 227 -2.16 -3.68 -9.95
C VAL A 227 -2.73 -3.22 -8.61
N THR A 228 -2.73 -4.09 -7.58
CA THR A 228 -3.25 -3.70 -6.26
C THR A 228 -2.44 -2.57 -5.62
N GLU A 229 -1.12 -2.56 -5.80
CA GLU A 229 -0.25 -1.49 -5.31
C GLU A 229 -0.57 -0.16 -6.02
N HIS A 230 -0.69 -0.19 -7.36
CA HIS A 230 -1.04 0.99 -8.13
C HIS A 230 -2.46 1.50 -7.84
N GLU A 231 -3.43 0.63 -7.60
CA GLU A 231 -4.78 1.03 -7.16
C GLU A 231 -4.77 1.70 -5.77
N GLU A 232 -3.88 1.26 -4.87
CA GLU A 232 -3.72 1.90 -3.57
C GLU A 232 -3.03 3.27 -3.67
N GLN A 233 -1.99 3.38 -4.50
CA GLN A 233 -1.34 4.65 -4.83
C GLN A 233 -2.31 5.63 -5.51
N MET A 234 -3.13 5.15 -6.45
CA MET A 234 -4.14 5.99 -7.11
C MET A 234 -5.17 6.49 -6.10
N ARG A 235 -5.64 5.63 -5.19
CA ARG A 235 -6.56 6.03 -4.12
C ARG A 235 -5.96 7.05 -3.14
N SER A 236 -4.67 6.94 -2.80
CA SER A 236 -4.03 7.96 -1.95
C SER A 236 -3.92 9.30 -2.68
N VAL A 237 -3.49 9.30 -3.94
CA VAL A 237 -3.39 10.51 -4.76
C VAL A 237 -4.77 11.16 -4.97
N GLU A 238 -5.82 10.39 -5.20
CA GLU A 238 -7.19 10.92 -5.30
C GLU A 238 -7.68 11.55 -3.98
N ARG A 239 -7.32 10.97 -2.83
CA ARG A 239 -7.65 11.58 -1.52
C ARG A 239 -6.91 12.89 -1.34
N ASP A 240 -5.64 12.94 -1.69
CA ASP A 240 -4.83 14.16 -1.61
C ASP A 240 -5.36 15.24 -2.56
N ALA A 241 -5.73 14.84 -3.79
CA ALA A 241 -6.36 15.74 -4.75
C ALA A 241 -7.69 16.31 -4.22
N LYS A 242 -8.57 15.47 -3.65
CA LYS A 242 -9.82 15.92 -3.02
C LYS A 242 -9.57 16.84 -1.82
N LEU A 243 -8.54 16.57 -1.03
CA LEU A 243 -8.15 17.44 0.08
C LEU A 243 -7.69 18.81 -0.43
N ILE A 244 -6.89 18.83 -1.49
CA ILE A 244 -6.44 20.07 -2.12
C ILE A 244 -7.63 20.83 -2.75
N GLU A 245 -8.54 20.15 -3.45
CA GLU A 245 -9.75 20.77 -4.01
C GLU A 245 -10.63 21.38 -2.93
N THR A 246 -10.91 20.63 -1.86
CA THR A 246 -11.68 21.16 -0.72
C THR A 246 -10.96 22.31 -0.03
N ALA A 247 -9.62 22.27 0.07
CA ALA A 247 -8.82 23.37 0.60
C ALA A 247 -8.88 24.61 -0.31
N ILE A 248 -8.88 24.45 -1.64
CA ILE A 248 -9.04 25.54 -2.61
C ILE A 248 -10.42 26.19 -2.45
N VAL A 249 -11.49 25.40 -2.36
CA VAL A 249 -12.86 25.92 -2.15
C VAL A 249 -12.98 26.63 -0.80
N ALA A 250 -12.41 26.05 0.25
CA ALA A 250 -12.45 26.63 1.61
C ALA A 250 -11.53 27.85 1.79
N ARG A 251 -10.60 28.09 0.85
CA ARG A 251 -9.59 29.16 0.96
C ARG A 251 -10.21 30.54 1.11
N GLU A 252 -11.16 30.91 0.25
CA GLU A 252 -11.78 32.24 0.29
C GLU A 252 -12.59 32.46 1.57
N PRO A 253 -13.53 31.57 1.96
CA PRO A 253 -14.21 31.68 3.26
C PRO A 253 -13.26 31.71 4.45
N TRP A 254 -12.15 30.96 4.40
CA TRP A 254 -11.15 30.95 5.46
C TRP A 254 -10.38 32.27 5.55
N LEU A 255 -10.00 32.86 4.41
CA LEU A 255 -9.37 34.19 4.36
C LEU A 255 -10.33 35.28 4.83
N GLU A 256 -11.60 35.22 4.43
CA GLU A 256 -12.64 36.12 4.92
C GLU A 256 -12.81 36.00 6.44
N ARG A 257 -12.94 34.77 6.96
CA ARG A 257 -12.99 34.54 8.41
C ARG A 257 -11.75 35.08 9.10
N ARG A 258 -10.56 34.90 8.54
CA ARG A 258 -9.32 35.43 9.13
C ARG A 258 -9.30 36.96 9.11
N ARG A 259 -9.77 37.60 8.03
CA ARG A 259 -9.94 39.06 7.97
C ARG A 259 -10.96 39.57 8.99
N VAL A 260 -12.10 38.88 9.13
CA VAL A 260 -13.14 39.24 10.11
C VAL A 260 -12.62 39.06 11.53
N ASN A 261 -11.95 37.96 11.83
CA ASN A 261 -11.32 37.75 13.14
C ASN A 261 -10.26 38.82 13.41
N HIS A 262 -9.43 39.18 12.43
CA HIS A 262 -8.46 40.26 12.61
C HIS A 262 -9.16 41.60 12.89
N LYS A 263 -10.26 41.91 12.19
CA LYS A 263 -11.08 43.09 12.48
C LYS A 263 -11.71 43.03 13.88
N ILE A 264 -12.16 41.86 14.34
CA ILE A 264 -12.68 41.68 15.71
C ILE A 264 -11.56 41.91 16.73
N ASP A 265 -10.36 41.39 16.46
CA ASP A 265 -9.19 41.59 17.31
C ASP A 265 -8.75 43.07 17.34
N GLU A 266 -8.79 43.76 16.19
CA GLU A 266 -8.55 45.22 16.06
C GLU A 266 -9.59 46.06 16.81
N LEU A 267 -10.86 45.66 16.75
CA LEU A 267 -11.94 46.27 17.53
C LEU A 267 -11.75 46.06 19.04
N GLY A 268 -10.90 45.11 19.43
CA GLY A 268 -10.59 44.79 20.81
C GLY A 268 -11.75 44.17 21.56
N ASN A 269 -11.54 43.88 22.84
CA ASN A 269 -12.59 43.31 23.68
C ASN A 269 -13.65 44.39 23.95
N ILE A 270 -14.78 44.31 23.24
CA ILE A 270 -15.93 45.18 23.49
C ILE A 270 -16.34 44.97 24.95
N PRO A 271 -16.25 45.99 25.83
CA PRO A 271 -16.67 45.83 27.20
C PRO A 271 -18.14 45.39 27.20
N LYS A 272 -18.46 44.31 27.93
CA LYS A 272 -19.83 43.81 28.05
C LYS A 272 -20.70 44.94 28.60
N LEU A 273 -21.40 45.62 27.71
CA LEU A 273 -22.32 46.70 28.01
C LEU A 273 -23.53 46.08 28.73
N PRO A 274 -23.85 46.50 29.98
CA PRO A 274 -25.06 46.08 30.65
C PRO A 274 -26.31 46.29 29.77
N PRO A 275 -27.28 45.35 29.79
CA PRO A 275 -28.48 45.42 28.95
C PRO A 275 -29.36 46.66 29.21
N ASP A 276 -29.16 47.37 30.33
CA ASP A 276 -29.89 48.59 30.69
C ASP A 276 -29.20 49.91 30.25
N ILE A 277 -28.10 49.89 29.47
CA ILE A 277 -27.43 51.13 29.05
C ILE A 277 -28.33 52.03 28.22
N THR A 278 -29.18 51.47 27.37
CA THR A 278 -30.15 52.27 26.60
C THR A 278 -31.06 53.08 27.52
N ARG A 279 -31.55 52.45 28.60
CA ARG A 279 -32.32 53.14 29.65
C ARG A 279 -31.49 54.18 30.41
N GLN A 280 -30.23 53.87 30.75
CA GLN A 280 -29.35 54.85 31.40
C GLN A 280 -29.08 56.07 30.50
N VAL A 281 -28.89 55.87 29.20
CA VAL A 281 -28.70 56.95 28.22
C VAL A 281 -29.98 57.75 28.04
N GLU A 282 -31.14 57.11 27.97
CA GLU A 282 -32.45 57.80 27.94
C GLU A 282 -32.69 58.63 29.20
N ASP A 283 -32.40 58.09 30.38
CA ASP A 283 -32.49 58.82 31.66
C ASP A 283 -31.56 60.03 31.70
N VAL A 284 -30.31 59.88 31.24
CA VAL A 284 -29.36 61.00 31.17
C VAL A 284 -29.85 62.05 30.17
N ASN A 285 -30.37 61.65 29.01
CA ASN A 285 -30.93 62.59 28.04
C ASN A 285 -32.15 63.32 28.59
N GLN A 286 -33.06 62.63 29.29
CA GLN A 286 -34.20 63.26 29.96
C GLN A 286 -33.75 64.25 31.04
N ARG A 287 -32.72 63.90 31.83
CA ARG A 287 -32.11 64.84 32.80
C ARG A 287 -31.49 66.05 32.11
N MET A 288 -30.82 65.87 30.97
CA MET A 288 -30.27 66.97 30.18
C MET A 288 -31.36 67.88 29.63
N VAL A 289 -32.47 67.34 29.12
CA VAL A 289 -33.62 68.12 28.65
C VAL A 289 -34.23 68.91 29.80
N LYS A 290 -34.52 68.27 30.95
CA LYS A 290 -35.03 68.97 32.15
C LYS A 290 -34.09 70.08 32.62
N ARG A 291 -32.77 69.85 32.63
CA ARG A 291 -31.79 70.89 32.99
C ARG A 291 -31.76 72.03 31.98
N ARG A 292 -31.90 71.75 30.68
CA ARG A 292 -31.98 72.80 29.64
C ARG A 292 -33.24 73.65 29.79
N GLU A 293 -34.38 73.05 30.10
CA GLU A 293 -35.62 73.77 30.37
C GLU A 293 -35.49 74.66 31.62
N GLN A 294 -34.94 74.12 32.71
CA GLN A 294 -34.62 74.89 33.92
C GLN A 294 -33.68 76.06 33.62
N MET A 295 -32.62 75.83 32.84
CA MET A 295 -31.72 76.89 32.38
C MET A 295 -32.43 77.94 31.52
N GLY A 296 -33.39 77.53 30.69
CA GLY A 296 -34.23 78.43 29.92
C GLY A 296 -35.11 79.32 30.81
N VAL A 297 -35.75 78.75 31.82
CA VAL A 297 -36.56 79.49 32.81
C VAL A 297 -35.67 80.48 33.59
N LEU A 298 -34.53 80.01 34.10
CA LEU A 298 -33.56 80.86 34.81
C LEU A 298 -33.03 82.00 33.94
N ARG A 299 -32.78 81.76 32.65
CA ARG A 299 -32.39 82.83 31.71
C ARG A 299 -33.49 83.87 31.51
N ARG A 300 -34.75 83.46 31.40
CA ARG A 300 -35.90 84.40 31.31
C ARG A 300 -36.07 85.20 32.60
N GLN A 301 -35.93 84.55 33.76
CA GLN A 301 -35.92 85.25 35.06
C GLN A 301 -34.78 86.25 35.14
N LEU A 302 -33.57 85.88 34.71
CA LEU A 302 -32.44 86.81 34.69
C LEU A 302 -32.69 87.97 33.71
N GLN A 303 -33.35 87.73 32.58
CA GLN A 303 -33.67 88.76 31.61
C GLN A 303 -34.75 89.72 32.14
N THR A 304 -35.82 89.21 32.75
CA THR A 304 -36.84 90.03 33.43
C THR A 304 -36.24 90.88 34.54
N ILE A 305 -35.42 90.31 35.43
CA ILE A 305 -34.70 91.08 36.47
C ILE A 305 -33.78 92.14 35.84
N ARG A 306 -33.12 91.83 34.73
CA ARG A 306 -32.24 92.78 34.03
C ARG A 306 -33.02 93.90 33.35
N ASP A 307 -34.20 93.59 32.83
CA ASP A 307 -35.11 94.55 32.21
C ASP A 307 -35.77 95.42 33.30
N GLU A 308 -36.16 94.85 34.44
CA GLU A 308 -36.59 95.56 35.65
C GLU A 308 -35.48 96.51 36.16
N GLY A 309 -34.24 96.03 36.24
CA GLY A 309 -33.10 96.86 36.64
C GLY A 309 -32.77 97.98 35.66
N LYS A 310 -33.04 97.81 34.36
CA LYS A 310 -32.93 98.88 33.35
C LYS A 310 -34.11 99.84 33.38
N ALA A 311 -35.32 99.33 33.65
CA ALA A 311 -36.56 100.09 33.70
C ALA A 311 -36.67 100.95 34.98
N GLN A 312 -35.88 100.64 36.01
CA GLN A 312 -35.80 101.44 37.21
C GLN A 312 -35.28 102.85 36.85
N PRO A 313 -36.07 103.91 37.07
CA PRO A 313 -35.70 105.28 36.67
C PRO A 313 -34.68 105.84 37.67
N ILE A 314 -33.45 105.34 37.65
CA ILE A 314 -32.36 105.93 38.40
C ILE A 314 -31.96 107.19 37.66
N ASN A 315 -32.28 108.34 38.25
CA ASN A 315 -31.75 109.61 37.77
C ASN A 315 -30.23 109.62 37.97
N ARG A 316 -29.49 109.28 36.91
CA ARG A 316 -28.02 109.14 36.93
C ARG A 316 -27.31 110.42 37.37
N LEU A 317 -27.93 111.59 37.18
CA LEU A 317 -27.37 112.87 37.64
C LEU A 317 -27.39 112.94 39.18
N LEU A 318 -28.48 112.51 39.82
CA LEU A 318 -28.55 112.43 41.28
C LEU A 318 -27.61 111.37 41.84
N TRP A 319 -27.46 110.24 41.16
CA TRP A 319 -26.54 109.18 41.60
C TRP A 319 -25.07 109.58 41.48
N ALA A 320 -24.68 110.24 40.39
CA ALA A 320 -23.33 110.80 40.21
C ALA A 320 -23.03 111.91 41.22
N ALA A 321 -24.05 112.69 41.59
CA ALA A 321 -23.94 113.73 42.61
C ALA A 321 -24.05 113.22 44.04
N LYS A 322 -24.24 111.91 44.28
CA LYS A 322 -24.46 111.34 45.62
C LYS A 322 -23.42 111.80 46.63
N THR A 323 -22.13 111.68 46.30
CA THR A 323 -21.03 112.08 47.19
C THR A 323 -21.01 113.58 47.47
N ARG A 324 -21.43 114.41 46.50
CA ARG A 324 -21.54 115.86 46.67
C ARG A 324 -22.74 116.23 47.54
N ILE A 325 -23.87 115.54 47.36
CA ILE A 325 -25.07 115.73 48.19
C ILE A 325 -24.78 115.31 49.63
N GLU A 326 -24.13 114.15 49.84
CA GLU A 326 -23.69 113.68 51.16
C GLU A 326 -22.72 114.67 51.81
N ALA A 327 -21.72 115.17 51.08
CA ALA A 327 -20.78 116.18 51.59
C ALA A 327 -21.49 117.49 51.98
N VAL A 328 -22.45 117.98 51.18
CA VAL A 328 -23.22 119.20 51.52
C VAL A 328 -24.10 118.96 52.75
N CYS A 329 -24.71 117.78 52.88
CA CYS A 329 -25.45 117.42 54.10
C CYS A 329 -24.54 117.35 55.33
N GLU A 330 -23.32 116.82 55.21
CA GLU A 330 -22.32 116.81 56.29
C GLU A 330 -21.83 118.22 56.66
N HIS A 331 -21.77 119.15 55.71
CA HIS A 331 -21.43 120.55 55.97
C HIS A 331 -22.59 121.38 56.53
N GLY A 332 -23.82 120.83 56.61
CA GLY A 332 -25.01 121.52 57.14
C GLY A 332 -24.83 122.09 58.56
N PRO A 333 -24.33 121.32 59.53
CA PRO A 333 -24.08 121.83 60.89
C PRO A 333 -23.01 122.94 60.93
N TRP A 334 -22.01 122.85 60.05
CA TRP A 334 -20.98 123.89 59.94
C TRP A 334 -21.54 125.18 59.34
N ILE A 335 -22.35 125.08 58.28
CA ILE A 335 -23.06 126.24 57.69
C ILE A 335 -23.98 126.88 58.73
N ALA A 336 -24.74 126.09 59.49
CA ALA A 336 -25.59 126.60 60.57
C ALA A 336 -24.77 127.29 61.67
N SER A 337 -23.59 126.76 62.03
CA SER A 337 -22.70 127.40 63.00
C SER A 337 -22.11 128.72 62.49
N LEU A 338 -21.85 128.84 61.18
CA LEU A 338 -21.41 130.08 60.56
C LEU A 338 -22.53 131.13 60.56
N GLU A 339 -23.77 130.73 60.27
CA GLU A 339 -24.93 131.63 60.35
C GLU A 339 -25.16 132.13 61.79
N ASP A 340 -25.02 131.25 62.78
CA ASP A 340 -25.10 131.65 64.20
C ASP A 340 -23.93 132.56 64.61
N GLN A 341 -22.71 132.33 64.10
CA GLN A 341 -21.57 133.21 64.33
C GLN A 341 -21.79 134.59 63.69
N ILE A 342 -22.30 134.66 62.46
CA ILE A 342 -22.64 135.93 61.81
C ILE A 342 -23.68 136.69 62.65
N ARG A 343 -24.74 136.02 63.12
CA ARG A 343 -25.75 136.64 63.99
C ARG A 343 -25.21 137.11 65.34
N ARG A 344 -24.16 136.47 65.88
CA ARG A 344 -23.48 136.92 67.11
C ARG A 344 -22.56 138.10 66.86
N PHE A 345 -21.84 138.12 65.73
CA PHE A 345 -20.90 139.19 65.42
C PHE A 345 -21.57 140.45 64.89
N GLU A 346 -22.75 140.38 64.27
CA GLU A 346 -23.52 141.59 63.87
C GLU A 346 -23.76 142.59 65.02
N PRO A 347 -24.29 142.20 66.20
CA PRO A 347 -24.47 143.13 67.30
C PRO A 347 -23.15 143.56 67.96
N GLU A 348 -22.10 142.73 67.96
CA GLU A 348 -20.77 143.13 68.44
C GLU A 348 -20.11 144.17 67.52
N VAL A 349 -20.25 144.03 66.20
CA VAL A 349 -19.78 145.02 65.23
C VAL A 349 -20.57 146.31 65.38
N ALA A 350 -21.89 146.25 65.54
CA ALA A 350 -22.70 147.45 65.78
C ALA A 350 -22.33 148.16 67.10
N ALA A 351 -22.02 147.39 68.16
CA ALA A 351 -21.56 147.95 69.43
C ALA A 351 -20.17 148.58 69.31
N LEU A 352 -19.22 147.93 68.61
CA LEU A 352 -17.89 148.47 68.36
C LEU A 352 -17.90 149.68 67.42
N GLU A 353 -18.81 149.72 66.44
CA GLU A 353 -19.04 150.91 65.61
C GLU A 353 -19.62 152.07 66.43
N ALA A 354 -20.53 151.79 67.36
CA ALA A 354 -21.05 152.80 68.28
C ALA A 354 -19.99 153.28 69.29
N GLU A 355 -19.12 152.39 69.78
CA GLU A 355 -18.02 152.74 70.67
C GLU A 355 -16.94 153.55 69.94
N LEU A 356 -16.62 153.19 68.69
CA LEU A 356 -15.80 154.00 67.78
C LEU A 356 -16.43 155.37 67.52
N HIS A 357 -17.75 155.44 67.27
CA HIS A 357 -18.45 156.72 67.08
C HIS A 357 -18.37 157.61 68.32
N SER A 358 -18.54 157.04 69.52
CA SER A 358 -18.40 157.80 70.77
C SER A 358 -16.97 158.32 70.99
N LYS A 359 -15.94 157.54 70.63
CA LYS A 359 -14.53 157.97 70.70
C LYS A 359 -14.14 158.96 69.61
N TYR A 360 -14.81 158.93 68.46
CA TYR A 360 -14.68 159.97 67.42
C TYR A 360 -15.29 161.30 67.88
N GLU A 361 -16.45 161.28 68.55
CA GLU A 361 -17.09 162.48 69.12
C GLU A 361 -16.29 163.10 70.27
N GLU A 362 -15.68 162.30 71.15
CA GLU A 362 -14.79 162.81 72.22
C GLU A 362 -13.46 163.40 71.70
N SER A 363 -13.04 163.03 70.49
CA SER A 363 -11.75 163.46 69.90
C SER A 363 -11.87 164.65 68.92
N GLY A 364 -13.05 165.26 68.77
CA GLY A 364 -13.25 166.46 67.94
C GLY A 364 -12.92 166.27 66.45
N LEU A 365 -12.84 165.03 65.97
CA LEU A 365 -12.56 164.67 64.59
C LEU A 365 -13.88 164.26 63.91
N PRO A 366 -14.32 164.94 62.84
CA PRO A 366 -15.56 164.59 62.17
C PRO A 366 -15.49 163.16 61.60
N SER A 367 -16.53 162.40 61.92
CA SER A 367 -16.75 161.00 61.54
C SER A 367 -16.70 160.78 60.03
N GLY A 368 -15.82 159.88 59.59
CA GLY A 368 -15.87 159.27 58.26
C GLY A 368 -14.59 159.39 57.43
N VAL A 369 -13.67 158.43 57.60
CA VAL A 369 -12.66 158.13 56.56
C VAL A 369 -12.68 156.62 56.31
N LYS A 370 -12.93 156.24 55.06
CA LYS A 370 -13.02 154.86 54.56
C LYS A 370 -11.64 154.19 54.53
N TYR A 371 -11.58 152.92 54.94
CA TYR A 371 -10.41 152.05 54.80
C TYR A 371 -10.20 151.64 53.34
N SER A 372 -9.49 152.46 52.56
CA SER A 372 -8.97 152.05 51.25
C SER A 372 -7.44 151.88 51.21
N GLU A 373 -6.68 152.28 52.22
CA GLU A 373 -5.21 152.17 52.14
C GLU A 373 -4.58 151.93 53.52
N LEU A 374 -4.32 150.67 53.85
CA LEU A 374 -3.25 150.25 54.77
C LEU A 374 -2.45 149.12 54.09
N PRO A 375 -1.12 149.25 53.93
CA PRO A 375 -0.27 148.19 53.40
C PRO A 375 0.36 147.35 54.53
N ASP A 376 0.62 146.05 54.30
CA ASP A 376 1.99 145.54 54.09
C ASP A 376 2.06 144.03 53.73
N LEU A 377 2.93 143.67 52.78
CA LEU A 377 3.37 142.30 52.45
C LEU A 377 4.81 142.35 51.88
N SER A 378 5.75 141.60 52.48
CA SER A 378 7.16 141.49 52.07
C SER A 378 7.51 140.13 51.43
N ARG A 379 8.53 140.13 50.54
CA ARG A 379 9.29 139.03 49.86
C ARG A 379 9.61 137.85 50.81
N ARG A 380 8.68 136.99 51.19
CA ARG A 380 7.78 136.16 50.39
C ARG A 380 8.54 135.11 49.61
N SER A 381 8.13 133.88 49.91
CA SER A 381 7.59 132.90 48.95
C SER A 381 8.47 132.39 47.82
N LEU A 382 9.63 132.99 47.56
CA LEU A 382 10.55 132.54 46.51
C LEU A 382 11.55 131.49 47.01
N ASN A 383 11.97 131.51 48.28
CA ASN A 383 12.97 130.56 48.79
C ASN A 383 12.44 129.14 49.05
N MET A 384 11.13 128.95 49.22
CA MET A 384 10.51 127.63 49.45
C MET A 384 10.46 126.73 48.21
N LEU A 385 10.65 127.27 47.00
CA LEU A 385 10.50 126.52 45.74
C LEU A 385 11.79 125.85 45.23
N ARG A 386 12.93 126.04 45.92
CA ARG A 386 14.26 125.56 45.46
C ARG A 386 14.51 124.07 45.72
N GLY A 387 13.89 123.49 46.74
CA GLY A 387 14.03 122.07 47.11
C GLY A 387 13.38 121.08 46.14
N PRO A 388 12.12 121.29 45.73
CA PRO A 388 11.41 120.41 44.79
C PRO A 388 12.07 120.35 43.40
N ALA A 389 12.63 121.47 42.91
CA ALA A 389 13.30 121.52 41.61
C ALA A 389 14.57 120.64 41.54
N LYS A 390 15.29 120.49 42.66
CA LYS A 390 16.53 119.68 42.72
C LYS A 390 16.24 118.17 42.65
N ARG A 391 15.07 117.71 43.09
CA ARG A 391 14.65 116.31 43.01
C ARG A 391 14.28 115.88 41.59
N ILE A 392 13.62 116.77 40.84
CA ILE A 392 13.28 116.52 39.42
C ILE A 392 14.55 116.37 38.58
N TYR A 393 15.57 117.20 38.83
CA TYR A 393 16.85 117.12 38.12
C TYR A 393 17.62 115.79 38.36
N MET A 394 17.49 115.18 39.55
CA MET A 394 18.16 113.92 39.86
C MET A 394 17.52 112.72 39.14
N GLU A 395 16.19 112.70 39.00
CA GLU A 395 15.48 111.61 38.33
C GLU A 395 15.66 111.65 36.81
N GLU A 396 15.76 112.83 36.19
CA GLU A 396 16.14 112.93 34.77
C GLU A 396 17.53 112.35 34.49
N ARG A 397 18.48 112.53 35.43
CA ARG A 397 19.84 111.99 35.28
C ARG A 397 19.86 110.45 35.37
N ARG A 398 19.07 109.86 36.27
CA ARG A 398 18.88 108.39 36.36
C ARG A 398 18.28 107.81 35.08
N LEU A 399 17.28 108.49 34.52
CA LEU A 399 16.61 108.03 33.30
C LEU A 399 17.57 108.05 32.09
N LYS A 400 18.51 109.00 32.05
CA LYS A 400 19.56 109.07 31.03
C LYS A 400 20.60 107.94 31.16
N GLN A 401 20.92 107.53 32.38
CA GLN A 401 21.88 106.46 32.65
C GLN A 401 21.33 105.08 32.22
N ILE A 402 20.07 104.78 32.56
CA ILE A 402 19.41 103.51 32.16
C ILE A 402 19.28 103.41 30.63
N ARG A 403 19.05 104.52 29.92
CA ARG A 403 19.02 104.52 28.45
C ARG A 403 20.38 104.20 27.83
N ASN A 404 21.48 104.65 28.43
CA ASN A 404 22.83 104.32 27.97
C ASN A 404 23.20 102.87 28.27
N GLU A 405 22.79 102.33 29.42
CA GLU A 405 22.96 100.91 29.76
C GLU A 405 22.19 100.01 28.78
N LYS A 406 20.96 100.37 28.42
CA LYS A 406 20.21 99.65 27.38
C LYS A 406 20.92 99.68 26.01
N ALA A 407 21.53 100.81 25.64
CA ALA A 407 22.22 100.96 24.37
C ALA A 407 23.55 100.18 24.29
N THR A 408 24.23 100.00 25.43
CA THR A 408 25.48 99.20 25.50
C THR A 408 25.19 97.72 25.41
N VAL A 409 24.22 97.21 26.18
CA VAL A 409 23.78 95.80 26.12
C VAL A 409 23.28 95.42 24.72
N GLN A 410 22.58 96.33 24.02
CA GLN A 410 22.13 96.07 22.64
C GLN A 410 23.30 95.99 21.63
N ARG A 411 24.40 96.72 21.86
CA ARG A 411 25.60 96.65 21.02
C ARG A 411 26.37 95.37 21.27
N GLU A 412 26.54 94.97 22.53
CA GLU A 412 27.18 93.70 22.91
C GLU A 412 26.41 92.50 22.33
N ALA A 413 25.08 92.50 22.39
CA ALA A 413 24.26 91.45 21.77
C ALA A 413 24.45 91.37 20.24
N ASN A 414 24.58 92.51 19.57
CA ASN A 414 24.83 92.55 18.12
C ASN A 414 26.26 92.15 17.74
N GLU A 415 27.26 92.45 18.59
CA GLU A 415 28.64 91.98 18.39
C GLU A 415 28.74 90.47 18.58
N ILE A 416 28.12 89.92 19.63
CA ILE A 416 28.08 88.46 19.87
C ILE A 416 27.35 87.76 18.71
N SER A 417 26.23 88.31 18.23
CA SER A 417 25.52 87.80 17.06
C SER A 417 26.42 87.79 15.80
N LYS A 418 27.19 88.86 15.55
CA LYS A 418 28.11 88.92 14.40
C LYS A 418 29.28 87.95 14.55
N GLN A 419 29.84 87.82 15.75
CA GLN A 419 30.89 86.84 16.03
C GLN A 419 30.38 85.41 15.78
N LEU A 420 29.16 85.10 16.21
CA LEU A 420 28.53 83.80 15.99
C LEU A 420 28.35 83.50 14.49
N VAL A 421 27.89 84.48 13.71
CA VAL A 421 27.76 84.34 12.25
C VAL A 421 29.12 84.17 11.57
N SER A 422 30.16 84.91 11.99
CA SER A 422 31.50 84.73 11.43
C SER A 422 32.13 83.36 11.77
N SER A 423 31.96 82.88 13.00
CA SER A 423 32.47 81.58 13.42
C SER A 423 31.72 80.43 12.73
N LEU A 424 30.43 80.60 12.44
CA LEU A 424 29.64 79.65 11.65
C LEU A 424 30.08 79.63 10.17
N SER A 425 30.37 80.80 9.58
CA SER A 425 30.88 80.87 8.20
C SER A 425 32.28 80.26 8.05
N ASP A 426 33.17 80.44 9.03
CA ASP A 426 34.52 79.85 9.03
C ASP A 426 34.49 78.31 9.09
N LEU A 427 33.42 77.75 9.67
CA LEU A 427 33.18 76.31 9.73
C LEU A 427 32.36 75.77 8.54
N GLY A 428 31.92 76.64 7.62
CA GLY A 428 31.19 76.27 6.40
C GLY A 428 29.75 75.81 6.62
N HIS A 429 29.15 76.17 7.76
CA HIS A 429 27.79 75.77 8.13
C HIS A 429 26.93 77.00 8.44
N GLU A 430 25.73 77.08 7.87
CA GLU A 430 24.85 78.25 8.03
C GLU A 430 24.04 78.23 9.35
N ASP A 431 23.97 77.09 10.04
CA ASP A 431 23.13 76.91 11.23
C ASP A 431 23.86 76.18 12.38
N LEU A 432 23.67 76.65 13.62
CA LEU A 432 24.40 76.17 14.81
C LEU A 432 24.15 74.68 15.09
N ASP A 433 22.93 74.21 14.88
CA ASP A 433 22.57 72.80 15.08
C ASP A 433 23.28 71.89 14.07
N SER A 434 23.43 72.34 12.82
CA SER A 434 24.15 71.58 11.79
C SER A 434 25.65 71.47 12.07
N ALA A 435 26.25 72.51 12.64
CA ALA A 435 27.65 72.48 13.07
C ALA A 435 27.86 71.55 14.28
N MET A 436 26.91 71.51 15.23
CA MET A 436 26.98 70.60 16.38
C MET A 436 26.81 69.13 15.96
N GLU A 437 25.95 68.82 15.01
CA GLU A 437 25.81 67.45 14.47
C GLU A 437 27.09 67.00 13.75
N ALA A 438 27.67 67.83 12.88
CA ALA A 438 28.90 67.50 12.16
C ALA A 438 30.11 67.29 13.09
N VAL A 439 30.23 68.11 14.15
CA VAL A 439 31.26 67.92 15.19
C VAL A 439 30.97 66.66 16.01
N GLY A 440 29.69 66.35 16.29
CA GLY A 440 29.26 65.13 16.96
C GLY A 440 29.64 63.86 16.18
N GLU A 441 29.46 63.86 14.85
CA GLU A 441 29.89 62.75 13.99
C GLU A 441 31.41 62.57 13.98
N ARG A 442 32.18 63.66 13.83
CA ARG A 442 33.65 63.60 13.94
C ARG A 442 34.14 63.07 15.29
N LEU A 443 33.46 63.42 16.39
CA LEU A 443 33.77 62.92 17.72
C LEU A 443 33.48 61.41 17.86
N ASN A 444 32.40 60.93 17.23
CA ASN A 444 32.10 59.51 17.17
C ASN A 444 33.11 58.73 16.32
N ASP A 445 33.58 59.29 15.20
CA ASP A 445 34.63 58.67 14.39
C ASP A 445 35.97 58.63 15.11
N LEU A 446 36.34 59.69 15.84
CA LEU A 446 37.54 59.68 16.68
C LEU A 446 37.45 58.67 17.83
N ARG A 447 36.28 58.52 18.46
CA ARG A 447 36.05 57.45 19.47
C ARG A 447 36.14 56.05 18.85
N ARG A 448 35.65 55.84 17.63
CA ARG A 448 35.81 54.57 16.91
C ARG A 448 37.28 54.28 16.59
N ARG A 449 38.04 55.30 16.18
CA ARG A 449 39.48 55.20 15.95
C ARG A 449 40.25 54.84 17.21
N MET A 450 39.97 55.47 18.35
CA MET A 450 40.57 55.10 19.64
C MET A 450 40.30 53.64 20.02
N LYS A 451 39.05 53.18 19.90
CA LYS A 451 38.72 51.77 20.18
C LYS A 451 39.43 50.78 19.25
N LEU A 452 39.62 51.14 17.98
CA LEU A 452 40.40 50.32 17.03
C LEU A 452 41.89 50.31 17.41
N GLN A 453 42.42 51.42 17.88
CA GLN A 453 43.81 51.55 18.32
C GLN A 453 44.08 50.72 19.60
N GLU A 454 43.17 50.73 20.58
CA GLU A 454 43.24 49.82 21.74
C GLU A 454 43.16 48.34 21.33
N ARG A 455 42.41 48.01 20.27
CA ARG A 455 42.32 46.65 19.74
C ARG A 455 43.61 46.23 19.03
N LEU A 456 44.24 47.15 18.29
CA LEU A 456 45.54 46.95 17.65
C LEU A 456 46.64 46.76 18.70
N GLU A 457 46.68 47.58 19.75
CA GLU A 457 47.66 47.40 20.85
C GLU A 457 47.49 46.05 21.56
N LYS A 458 46.24 45.57 21.76
CA LYS A 458 46.00 44.23 22.29
C LYS A 458 46.51 43.14 21.36
N MET A 459 46.36 43.29 20.05
CA MET A 459 46.88 42.35 19.05
C MET A 459 48.41 42.40 18.94
N GLU A 460 49.03 43.56 19.07
CA GLU A 460 50.50 43.69 19.12
C GLU A 460 51.08 43.07 20.39
N ARG A 461 50.42 43.20 21.55
CA ARG A 461 50.82 42.48 22.78
C ARG A 461 50.72 40.97 22.60
N HIS A 462 49.63 40.49 21.99
CA HIS A 462 49.46 39.05 21.73
C HIS A 462 50.45 38.51 20.69
N ARG A 463 50.89 39.34 19.73
CA ARG A 463 51.95 38.98 18.79
C ARG A 463 53.32 38.89 19.46
N ARG A 464 53.64 39.81 20.40
CA ARG A 464 54.88 39.74 21.19
C ARG A 464 54.92 38.52 22.11
N GLU A 465 53.79 38.11 22.69
CA GLU A 465 53.68 36.88 23.49
C GLU A 465 53.81 35.57 22.68
N LEU A 466 53.76 35.63 21.34
CA LEU A 466 53.94 34.48 20.44
C LEU A 466 55.32 34.47 19.75
N GLU A 467 56.09 35.56 19.84
CA GLU A 467 57.47 35.68 19.31
C GLU A 467 58.54 35.47 20.41
N ASP A 468 58.17 35.45 21.70
CA ASP A 468 58.95 34.98 22.86
C ASP A 468 58.59 33.52 23.22
#